data_AF-A0AAV5ERP4-F1
#
_entry.id   AF-A0AAV5ERP4-F1
#
_cell.length_a   1.000
_cell.length_b   1.000
_cell.length_c   1.000
_cell.angle_alpha   90.00
_cell.angle_beta   90.00
_cell.angle_gamma   90.00
#
_symmetry.space_group_name_H-M   'P 1'
#
loop_
_entity.id
_entity.type
_entity.pdbx_description
1 polymer ?
#
loop_
_entity_poly.entity_id
_entity_poly.type
_entity_poly.pdbx_seq_one_letter_code
_entity_poly.pdbx_strand_id
1 'polypeptide(L)'
;MKYGWTAFCGPVGPRGQAACGRCLLVTNAATRASITVRIVDQCSNGGLDLDFDTAFSKIDTDGGGVRDGHLTVSYQFVDCGDNDVQPLAHI
;
A
#
# COMPACT_ATOMS: atom_id res chain seq x y z
N MET A 1 -8.83 11.09 -1.89
CA MET A 1 -8.50 9.66 -2.05
C MET A 1 -8.35 9.05 -0.66
N LYS A 2 -8.92 7.87 -0.40
CA LYS A 2 -8.94 7.27 0.95
C LYS A 2 -7.58 6.71 1.39
N TYR A 3 -6.79 6.22 0.43
CA TYR A 3 -5.49 5.56 0.68
C TYR A 3 -4.43 6.07 -0.31
N GLY A 4 -3.17 6.05 0.12
CA GLY A 4 -2.02 6.23 -0.76
C GLY A 4 -1.92 5.09 -1.79
N TRP A 5 -1.13 5.30 -2.83
CA TRP A 5 -1.10 4.40 -3.99
C TRP A 5 0.14 3.50 -4.02
N THR A 6 -0.01 2.34 -4.64
CA THR A 6 1.11 1.45 -4.93
C THR A 6 0.93 0.63 -6.21
N ALA A 7 2.03 0.29 -6.87
CA ALA A 7 2.08 -0.84 -7.78
C ALA A 7 2.42 -2.13 -7.03
N PHE A 8 1.82 -3.26 -7.43
CA PHE A 8 2.05 -4.55 -6.77
C PHE A 8 2.53 -5.65 -7.70
N CYS A 9 3.63 -6.29 -7.33
CA CYS A 9 4.19 -7.47 -7.99
C CYS A 9 4.90 -8.41 -7.01
N GLY A 10 4.50 -8.35 -5.72
CA GLY A 10 5.09 -9.13 -4.63
C GLY A 10 4.94 -10.64 -4.82
N PRO A 11 5.72 -11.46 -4.11
CA PRO A 11 5.85 -12.90 -4.34
C PRO A 11 4.57 -13.71 -4.03
N VAL A 12 3.69 -13.20 -3.17
CA VAL A 12 2.49 -13.91 -2.69
C VAL A 12 1.24 -13.03 -2.84
N GLY A 13 0.20 -13.56 -3.47
CA GLY A 13 -1.11 -12.89 -3.67
C GLY A 13 -1.49 -12.72 -5.14
N PRO A 14 -2.70 -12.20 -5.42
CA PRO A 14 -3.12 -11.88 -6.79
C PRO A 14 -2.22 -10.80 -7.39
N ARG A 15 -1.97 -10.86 -8.70
CA ARG A 15 -1.19 -9.87 -9.46
C ARG A 15 -1.98 -9.36 -10.67
N GLY A 16 -1.52 -8.24 -11.23
CA GLY A 16 -2.14 -7.61 -12.39
C GLY A 16 -3.60 -7.25 -12.12
N GLN A 17 -4.46 -7.51 -13.11
CA GLN A 17 -5.88 -7.12 -13.05
C GLN A 17 -6.60 -7.61 -11.78
N ALA A 18 -6.25 -8.79 -11.26
CA ALA A 18 -6.90 -9.34 -10.07
C ALA A 18 -6.52 -8.62 -8.76
N ALA A 19 -5.41 -7.88 -8.77
CA ALA A 19 -4.91 -7.12 -7.63
C ALA A 19 -5.41 -5.67 -7.61
N CYS A 20 -5.66 -5.08 -8.78
CA CYS A 20 -6.14 -3.71 -8.91
C CYS A 20 -7.35 -3.43 -8.01
N GLY A 21 -7.29 -2.31 -7.28
CA GLY A 21 -8.34 -1.87 -6.37
C GLY A 21 -8.28 -2.48 -4.98
N ARG A 22 -7.52 -3.56 -4.74
CA ARG A 22 -7.36 -4.15 -3.39
C ARG A 22 -6.44 -3.30 -2.51
N CYS A 23 -6.53 -3.48 -1.20
CA CYS A 23 -5.72 -2.76 -0.22
C CYS A 23 -4.72 -3.67 0.49
N LEU A 24 -3.56 -3.09 0.82
CA LEU A 24 -2.50 -3.72 1.59
C LEU A 24 -2.22 -2.90 2.84
N LEU A 25 -2.13 -3.56 3.99
CA LEU A 25 -1.44 -3.02 5.16
C LEU A 25 0.05 -3.30 4.98
N VAL A 26 0.84 -2.25 4.76
CA VAL A 26 2.29 -2.32 4.56
C VAL A 26 2.97 -1.85 5.84
N THR A 27 3.95 -2.61 6.33
CA THR A 27 4.68 -2.31 7.58
C THR A 27 6.18 -2.29 7.30
N ASN A 28 6.83 -1.17 7.65
CA ASN A 28 8.28 -1.04 7.63
C ASN A 28 8.89 -2.01 8.67
N ALA A 29 9.81 -2.87 8.22
CA ALA A 29 10.44 -3.86 9.09
C ALA A 29 11.32 -3.23 10.18
N ALA A 30 11.98 -2.11 9.87
CA ALA A 30 12.91 -1.44 10.79
C ALA A 30 12.19 -0.64 11.88
N THR A 31 11.23 0.21 11.48
CA THR A 31 10.59 1.16 12.41
C THR A 31 9.22 0.72 12.90
N ARG A 32 8.64 -0.33 12.30
CA ARG A 32 7.27 -0.81 12.54
C ARG A 32 6.17 0.17 12.15
N ALA A 33 6.51 1.30 11.52
CA ALA A 33 5.53 2.21 10.95
C ALA A 33 4.71 1.47 9.87
N SER A 34 3.40 1.69 9.87
CA SER A 34 2.48 0.98 8.97
C SER A 34 1.49 1.91 8.31
N ILE A 35 1.09 1.59 7.08
CA ILE A 35 0.09 2.32 6.31
C ILE A 35 -0.74 1.38 5.45
N THR A 36 -2.02 1.71 5.28
CA THR A 36 -2.88 1.04 4.29
C THR A 36 -2.79 1.77 2.95
N VAL A 37 -2.43 1.04 1.90
CA VAL A 37 -2.32 1.54 0.52
C VAL A 37 -3.25 0.78 -0.42
N ARG A 38 -3.62 1.40 -1.54
CA ARG A 38 -4.40 0.77 -2.61
C ARG A 38 -3.51 0.43 -3.79
N ILE A 39 -3.68 -0.79 -4.31
CA ILE A 39 -3.02 -1.25 -5.52
C ILE A 39 -3.71 -0.61 -6.73
N VAL A 40 -2.98 0.19 -7.49
CA VAL A 40 -3.49 0.88 -8.69
C VAL A 40 -2.72 0.52 -9.96
N ASP A 41 -1.59 -0.18 -9.84
CA ASP A 41 -0.75 -0.58 -10.97
C ASP A 41 -0.01 -1.90 -10.70
N GLN A 42 0.68 -2.41 -11.72
CA GLN A 42 1.55 -3.59 -11.66
C GLN A 42 3.01 -3.19 -11.89
N CYS A 43 3.90 -3.67 -11.01
CA CYS A 43 5.35 -3.53 -11.17
C CYS A 43 6.03 -4.81 -11.72
N SER A 44 7.35 -4.76 -11.90
CA SER A 44 8.18 -5.90 -12.35
C SER A 44 9.43 -6.14 -11.48
N ASN A 45 9.58 -5.45 -10.35
CA ASN A 45 10.74 -5.54 -9.44
C ASN A 45 10.57 -6.57 -8.29
N GLY A 46 9.47 -7.33 -8.27
CA GLY A 46 9.22 -8.40 -7.29
C GLY A 46 8.69 -7.95 -5.93
N GLY A 47 8.18 -6.72 -5.80
CA GLY A 47 7.72 -6.17 -4.52
C GLY A 47 6.54 -5.21 -4.64
N LEU A 48 6.72 -4.02 -4.06
CA LEU A 48 5.78 -2.91 -4.11
C LEU A 48 6.53 -1.69 -4.64
N ASP A 49 5.84 -0.88 -5.43
CA ASP A 49 6.29 0.48 -5.76
C ASP A 49 5.34 1.45 -5.05
N LEU A 50 5.79 2.06 -3.96
CA LEU A 50 4.96 2.93 -3.12
C LEU A 50 5.06 4.36 -3.64
N ASP A 51 3.92 5.03 -3.81
CA ASP A 51 3.93 6.46 -4.08
C ASP A 51 4.70 7.22 -2.98
N PHE A 52 5.58 8.13 -3.39
CA PHE A 52 6.54 8.73 -2.47
C PHE A 52 5.87 9.57 -1.39
N ASP A 53 5.00 10.51 -1.79
CA ASP A 53 4.40 11.50 -0.90
C ASP A 53 3.26 10.94 -0.06
N THR A 54 2.48 10.00 -0.62
CA THR A 54 1.26 9.48 0.02
C THR A 54 1.48 8.16 0.77
N ALA A 55 2.56 7.42 0.48
CA ALA A 55 2.82 6.11 1.09
C ALA A 55 4.24 5.95 1.65
N PHE A 56 5.28 6.01 0.80
CA PHE A 56 6.66 5.69 1.17
C PHE A 56 7.16 6.57 2.33
N SER A 57 7.07 7.89 2.17
CA SER A 57 7.53 8.87 3.17
C SER A 57 6.78 8.78 4.50
N LYS A 58 5.58 8.18 4.53
CA LYS A 58 4.78 8.00 5.75
C LYS A 58 5.28 6.86 6.62
N ILE A 59 5.95 5.88 6.04
CA ILE A 59 6.50 4.73 6.77
C ILE A 59 8.04 4.72 6.82
N ASP A 60 8.72 5.58 6.07
CA ASP A 60 10.16 5.85 6.20
C ASP A 60 10.45 6.83 7.35
N THR A 61 10.05 6.47 8.57
CA THR A 61 10.06 7.40 9.73
C THR A 61 11.45 7.71 10.29
N ASP A 62 12.48 6.97 9.88
CA ASP A 62 13.88 7.19 10.25
C ASP A 62 14.75 7.67 9.07
N GLY A 63 14.15 7.85 7.88
CA GLY A 63 14.83 8.26 6.65
C GLY A 63 15.77 7.21 6.05
N GLY A 64 15.78 5.99 6.59
CA GLY A 64 16.63 4.91 6.10
C GLY A 64 16.26 4.48 4.68
N GLY A 65 14.97 4.46 4.36
CA GLY A 65 14.46 4.08 3.07
C GLY A 65 14.91 5.01 1.94
N VAL A 66 14.82 6.33 2.14
CA VAL A 66 15.33 7.31 1.17
C VAL A 66 16.83 7.16 0.97
N ARG A 67 17.59 7.00 2.05
CA ARG A 67 19.05 6.83 1.97
C ARG A 67 19.44 5.55 1.21
N ASP A 68 18.74 4.46 1.46
CA ASP A 68 19.07 3.13 0.92
C ASP A 68 18.34 2.86 -0.41
N GLY A 69 17.51 3.80 -0.86
CA GLY A 69 16.73 3.75 -2.10
C GLY A 69 15.54 2.79 -2.09
N HIS A 70 15.28 2.12 -0.96
CA HIS A 70 14.15 1.20 -0.79
C HIS A 70 13.88 0.90 0.69
N LEU A 71 12.69 0.37 0.99
CA LEU A 71 12.32 -0.16 2.30
C LEU A 71 12.21 -1.69 2.25
N THR A 72 12.64 -2.36 3.33
CA THR A 72 12.21 -3.73 3.61
C THR A 72 10.87 -3.69 4.34
N VAL A 73 9.85 -4.33 3.78
CA VAL A 73 8.48 -4.28 4.32
C VAL A 73 7.86 -5.67 4.40
N SER A 74 6.92 -5.84 5.32
CA SER A 74 5.90 -6.90 5.26
C SER A 74 4.57 -6.31 4.76
N TYR A 75 3.76 -7.10 4.08
CA TYR A 75 2.43 -6.68 3.65
C TYR A 75 1.36 -7.73 3.96
N GLN A 76 0.12 -7.27 4.13
CA GLN A 76 -1.06 -8.11 4.26
C GLN A 76 -2.22 -7.54 3.45
N PHE A 77 -2.93 -8.39 2.70
CA PHE A 77 -4.19 -7.98 2.08
C PHE A 77 -5.25 -7.72 3.14
N VAL A 78 -5.87 -6.56 3.08
CA VAL A 78 -6.90 -6.09 4.03
C VAL A 78 -8.10 -5.55 3.29
N ASP A 79 -9.24 -5.47 3.98
CA ASP A 79 -10.42 -4.78 3.46
C ASP A 79 -10.13 -3.28 3.32
N CYS A 80 -10.52 -2.71 2.18
CA CYS A 80 -10.45 -1.27 1.93
C CYS A 80 -11.56 -0.49 2.66
N GLY A 81 -12.60 -1.14 3.17
CA GLY A 81 -13.74 -0.47 3.82
C GLY A 81 -14.43 0.55 2.90
N ASP A 82 -14.39 0.34 1.58
CA ASP A 82 -15.04 1.24 0.62
C ASP A 82 -16.58 1.14 0.69
N ASN A 83 -17.08 0.09 1.34
CA ASN A 83 -18.49 -0.15 1.57
C ASN A 83 -19.06 0.62 2.77
N ASP A 84 -18.22 1.35 3.53
CA ASP A 84 -18.67 2.20 4.66
C ASP A 84 -19.17 3.58 4.17
N VAL A 85 -19.85 3.62 3.02
CA VAL A 85 -20.66 4.78 2.66
C VAL A 85 -21.85 4.79 3.62
N GLN A 86 -21.83 5.77 4.52
CA GLN A 86 -22.94 6.23 5.35
C GLN A 86 -24.29 5.95 4.68
N PRO A 87 -25.30 5.35 5.36
CA PRO A 87 -26.57 5.04 4.73
C PRO A 87 -27.14 6.32 4.13
N LEU A 88 -27.29 6.32 2.81
CA LEU A 88 -27.90 7.41 2.07
C LEU A 88 -29.24 7.69 2.73
N ALA A 89 -29.43 8.94 3.16
CA ALA A 89 -30.74 9.44 3.53
C ALA A 89 -31.68 9.24 2.34
N HIS A 90 -32.55 8.25 2.44
CA HIS A 90 -33.79 8.22 1.68
C HIS A 90 -34.74 9.20 2.36
N ILE A 91 -34.87 10.41 1.80
CA ILE A 91 -36.11 11.20 1.80
C ILE A 91 -36.20 11.90 0.46
#